data_AF-A0A0K1Q772-F1
#
_entry.id   AF-A0A0K1Q772-F1
#
_cell.length_a   1.000
_cell.length_b   1.000
_cell.length_c   1.000
_cell.angle_alpha   90.00
_cell.angle_beta   90.00
_cell.angle_gamma   90.00
#
_symmetry.space_group_name_H-M   'P 1'
#
loop_
_entity.id
_entity.type
_entity.pdbx_description
1 polymer ?
#
loop_
_entity_poly.entity_id
_entity_poly.type
_entity_poly.pdbx_seq_one_letter_code
_entity_poly.pdbx_strand_id
1 'polypeptide(L)'
;MRTAALFVASFAALASCDATNPDQGRDAKLQVTGGQFFREALPSAETGPAVRSVTVSPIVRAGANDRTCSGTVDASSTSVALSLIGDPGYWIVPTGVPDVAAPDFPTFAVRVGFASSLPAGRQTLVTRAVDGAGNFGPAFTRTIDVAPQGLPAGVLVVNLRWQNEADLDLHVVDPNGVEIDKHNVNSYEPPPPGSPPEPPGTEHVGGVLDFDSNAQCVQDGLRAENVVWAEAPPRGHYVVRVDTSSLCGAVTSSWRVEAFLEGRSLGAIQGLATDADTRFSHDRGAGVLALEFDVP
;
A
#
# COMPACT_ATOMS: atom_id res chain seq x y z
N MET A 1 69.48 40.30 -8.52
CA MET A 1 68.85 39.11 -7.91
C MET A 1 67.50 39.56 -7.36
N ARG A 2 66.43 39.41 -8.14
CA ARG A 2 65.38 38.37 -8.01
C ARG A 2 64.61 38.45 -6.69
N THR A 3 63.38 38.95 -6.75
CA THR A 3 62.19 38.30 -6.17
C THR A 3 60.92 38.97 -6.69
N ALA A 4 60.26 38.31 -7.66
CA ALA A 4 58.88 38.59 -8.02
C ALA A 4 57.99 37.77 -7.06
N ALA A 5 57.08 38.43 -6.34
CA ALA A 5 56.09 37.75 -5.52
C ALA A 5 54.87 37.40 -6.38
N LEU A 6 54.77 36.13 -6.77
CA LEU A 6 53.54 35.55 -7.33
C LEU A 6 52.57 35.30 -6.17
N PHE A 7 51.46 36.04 -6.12
CA PHE A 7 50.30 35.63 -5.33
C PHE A 7 49.52 34.59 -6.15
N VAL A 8 49.65 33.31 -5.76
CA VAL A 8 48.79 32.24 -6.26
C VAL A 8 47.51 32.28 -5.45
N ALA A 9 46.41 32.68 -6.09
CA ALA A 9 45.07 32.58 -5.54
C ALA A 9 44.63 31.10 -5.59
N SER A 10 44.60 30.46 -4.43
CA SER A 10 44.05 29.11 -4.28
C SER A 10 42.52 29.17 -4.42
N PHE A 11 42.01 28.76 -5.58
CA PHE A 11 40.59 28.44 -5.76
C PHE A 11 40.29 27.14 -5.01
N ALA A 12 39.67 27.26 -3.83
CA ALA A 12 39.09 26.11 -3.13
C ALA A 12 37.79 25.71 -3.85
N ALA A 13 37.84 24.62 -4.61
CA ALA A 13 36.64 23.99 -5.15
C ALA A 13 35.88 23.34 -3.98
N LEU A 14 34.80 23.97 -3.56
CA LEU A 14 33.78 23.34 -2.71
C LEU A 14 33.07 22.29 -3.57
N ALA A 15 33.45 21.02 -3.41
CA ALA A 15 32.64 19.92 -3.90
C ALA A 15 31.32 19.94 -3.09
N SER A 16 30.25 20.41 -3.73
CA SER A 16 28.89 20.21 -3.25
C SER A 16 28.64 18.70 -3.19
N CYS A 17 28.55 18.14 -1.99
CA CYS A 17 27.90 16.86 -1.82
C CYS A 17 26.43 17.08 -2.17
N ASP A 18 26.04 16.77 -3.41
CA ASP A 18 24.63 16.60 -3.74
C ASP A 18 24.09 15.52 -2.81
N ALA A 19 23.28 15.94 -1.84
CA ALA A 19 22.55 15.03 -0.99
C ALA A 19 21.51 14.34 -1.88
N THR A 20 21.91 13.27 -2.57
CA THR A 20 20.99 12.38 -3.26
C THR A 20 20.04 11.84 -2.21
N ASN A 21 18.79 12.28 -2.26
CA ASN A 21 17.75 11.75 -1.40
C ASN A 21 17.65 10.25 -1.72
N PRO A 22 17.83 9.35 -0.75
CA PRO A 22 17.76 7.92 -1.01
C PRO A 22 16.37 7.59 -1.57
N ASP A 23 16.31 6.75 -2.61
CA ASP A 23 15.04 6.29 -3.17
C ASP A 23 14.24 5.62 -2.06
N GLN A 24 13.00 6.08 -1.88
CA GLN A 24 12.11 5.56 -0.83
C GLN A 24 11.38 4.30 -1.28
N GLY A 25 11.55 3.85 -2.53
CA GLY A 25 10.98 2.60 -3.05
C GLY A 25 9.46 2.55 -3.00
N ARG A 26 8.75 3.70 -3.04
CA ARG A 26 7.30 3.79 -2.78
C ARG A 26 6.42 3.01 -3.77
N ASP A 27 6.96 2.69 -4.94
CA ASP A 27 6.31 1.88 -5.99
C ASP A 27 6.66 0.38 -5.89
N ALA A 28 7.55 0.00 -4.98
CA ALA A 28 7.86 -1.41 -4.71
C ALA A 28 6.69 -2.10 -4.00
N LYS A 29 6.41 -3.33 -4.42
CA LYS A 29 5.37 -4.19 -3.86
C LYS A 29 5.76 -4.73 -2.50
N LEU A 30 7.05 -4.93 -2.23
CA LEU A 30 7.58 -5.13 -0.89
C LEU A 30 8.07 -3.80 -0.34
N GLN A 31 7.70 -3.49 0.89
CA GLN A 31 8.24 -2.39 1.68
C GLN A 31 8.99 -2.96 2.88
N VAL A 32 10.17 -2.42 3.21
CA VAL A 32 10.96 -2.87 4.37
C VAL A 32 11.29 -1.69 5.27
N THR A 33 10.74 -1.69 6.47
CA THR A 33 10.96 -0.61 7.46
C THR A 33 12.42 -0.57 7.88
N GLY A 34 13.04 0.60 7.76
CA GLY A 34 14.46 0.81 8.08
C GLY A 34 15.43 0.22 7.04
N GLY A 35 14.93 -0.29 5.91
CA GLY A 35 15.76 -0.75 4.80
C GLY A 35 16.14 0.39 3.85
N GLN A 36 17.28 0.22 3.18
CA GLN A 36 17.68 1.06 2.04
C GLN A 36 17.22 0.39 0.74
N PHE A 37 16.51 1.14 -0.10
CA PHE A 37 16.03 0.64 -1.39
C PHE A 37 17.04 0.91 -2.51
N PHE A 38 17.23 -0.08 -3.38
CA PHE A 38 18.05 -0.02 -4.59
C PHE A 38 17.17 -0.33 -5.80
N ARG A 39 17.02 0.65 -6.71
CA ARG A 39 16.20 0.54 -7.93
C ARG A 39 16.94 -0.19 -9.05
N GLU A 40 17.19 -1.47 -8.84
CA GLU A 40 17.79 -2.37 -9.81
C GLU A 40 17.43 -3.83 -9.46
N ALA A 41 17.69 -4.77 -10.38
CA ALA A 41 17.44 -6.17 -10.08
C ALA A 41 18.33 -6.65 -8.93
N LEU A 42 17.77 -7.47 -8.02
CA LEU A 42 18.55 -8.11 -6.96
C LEU A 42 19.74 -8.87 -7.56
N PRO A 43 20.99 -8.57 -7.16
CA PRO A 43 22.18 -9.20 -7.73
C PRO A 43 22.19 -10.73 -7.60
N SER A 44 22.85 -11.39 -8.56
CA SER A 44 23.05 -12.84 -8.55
C SER A 44 24.00 -13.28 -7.45
N ALA A 45 24.05 -14.59 -7.17
CA ALA A 45 25.01 -15.12 -6.21
C ALA A 45 26.45 -14.95 -6.73
N GLU A 46 27.34 -14.61 -5.82
CA GLU A 46 28.78 -14.63 -5.99
C GLU A 46 29.38 -15.55 -4.92
N THR A 47 30.36 -15.06 -4.15
CA THR A 47 31.04 -15.81 -3.07
C THR A 47 30.51 -15.44 -1.67
N GLY A 48 29.39 -14.73 -1.60
CA GLY A 48 28.83 -14.22 -0.36
C GLY A 48 28.21 -15.29 0.56
N PRO A 49 27.86 -14.90 1.81
CA PRO A 49 27.37 -15.79 2.86
C PRO A 49 25.98 -16.36 2.57
N ALA A 50 25.62 -17.50 3.17
CA ALA A 50 24.27 -18.05 3.01
C ALA A 50 23.28 -17.44 4.01
N VAL A 51 22.04 -17.26 3.54
CA VAL A 51 20.87 -17.17 4.43
C VAL A 51 20.54 -18.59 4.90
N ARG A 52 20.45 -18.78 6.22
CA ARG A 52 20.20 -20.09 6.85
C ARG A 52 18.71 -20.33 7.08
N SER A 53 17.98 -19.30 7.47
CA SER A 53 16.55 -19.37 7.67
C SER A 53 15.88 -18.04 7.37
N VAL A 54 14.63 -18.12 6.92
CA VAL A 54 13.70 -16.98 6.85
C VAL A 54 12.34 -17.44 7.33
N THR A 55 11.78 -16.66 8.25
CA THR A 55 10.45 -16.77 8.82
C THR A 55 9.66 -15.52 8.44
N VAL A 56 8.60 -15.72 7.68
CA VAL A 56 7.61 -14.71 7.29
C VAL A 56 6.26 -15.41 7.23
N SER A 57 5.16 -14.66 7.40
CA SER A 57 3.82 -15.24 7.23
C SER A 57 3.68 -15.87 5.84
N PRO A 58 3.28 -17.14 5.73
CA PRO A 58 3.13 -17.80 4.43
C PRO A 58 1.90 -17.30 3.67
N ILE A 59 0.95 -16.67 4.38
CA ILE A 59 -0.23 -16.04 3.81
C ILE A 59 -0.21 -14.56 4.18
N VAL A 60 -0.35 -13.69 3.19
CA VAL A 60 -0.39 -12.23 3.37
C VAL A 60 -1.58 -11.66 2.60
N ARG A 61 -2.01 -10.45 2.94
CA ARG A 61 -2.98 -9.70 2.14
C ARG A 61 -2.23 -8.60 1.40
N ALA A 62 -2.67 -8.29 0.18
CA ALA A 62 -2.31 -7.01 -0.43
C ALA A 62 -2.77 -5.90 0.53
N GLY A 63 -1.95 -4.88 0.74
CA GLY A 63 -2.26 -3.84 1.74
C GLY A 63 -1.63 -4.09 3.12
N ALA A 64 -1.27 -5.33 3.45
CA ALA A 64 -0.82 -5.65 4.80
C ALA A 64 0.49 -4.93 5.16
N ASN A 65 0.50 -4.24 6.29
CA ASN A 65 1.66 -3.54 6.84
C ASN A 65 2.16 -4.24 8.13
N ASP A 66 3.33 -3.80 8.62
CA ASP A 66 3.93 -4.20 9.91
C ASP A 66 4.10 -5.72 10.16
N ARG A 67 4.29 -6.50 9.09
CA ARG A 67 4.50 -7.94 9.19
C ARG A 67 5.95 -8.24 9.59
N THR A 68 6.16 -9.14 10.54
CA THR A 68 7.51 -9.58 10.89
C THR A 68 8.10 -10.48 9.80
N CYS A 69 9.30 -10.14 9.33
CA CYS A 69 10.18 -11.02 8.57
C CYS A 69 11.51 -11.11 9.32
N SER A 70 11.92 -12.33 9.68
CA SER A 70 13.15 -12.54 10.44
C SER A 70 13.88 -13.80 9.98
N GLY A 71 15.12 -13.96 10.38
CA GLY A 71 15.91 -15.12 9.98
C GLY A 71 17.32 -15.11 10.52
N THR A 72 18.08 -16.10 10.09
CA THR A 72 19.48 -16.32 10.46
C THR A 72 20.35 -16.37 9.22
N VAL A 73 21.60 -15.95 9.35
CA VAL A 73 22.58 -15.89 8.26
C VAL A 73 23.94 -16.40 8.75
N ASP A 74 24.86 -16.64 7.82
CA ASP A 74 26.25 -16.97 8.16
C ASP A 74 26.97 -15.83 8.88
N ALA A 75 27.98 -16.21 9.67
CA ALA A 75 28.75 -15.31 10.52
C ALA A 75 29.46 -14.17 9.76
N SER A 76 29.78 -14.36 8.48
CA SER A 76 30.41 -13.33 7.64
C SER A 76 29.41 -12.35 7.01
N SER A 77 28.11 -12.54 7.23
CA SER A 77 27.08 -11.63 6.72
C SER A 77 27.07 -10.34 7.53
N THR A 78 27.03 -9.21 6.82
CA THR A 78 26.89 -7.87 7.39
C THR A 78 25.52 -7.25 7.07
N SER A 79 24.86 -7.73 6.03
CA SER A 79 23.52 -7.28 5.64
C SER A 79 22.73 -8.38 4.93
N VAL A 80 21.43 -8.15 4.79
CA VAL A 80 20.48 -9.03 4.08
C VAL A 80 19.75 -8.21 3.05
N ALA A 81 19.73 -8.70 1.82
CA ALA A 81 18.94 -8.16 0.73
C ALA A 81 17.61 -8.93 0.60
N LEU A 82 16.49 -8.20 0.42
CA LEU A 82 15.14 -8.75 0.29
C LEU A 82 14.44 -8.16 -0.95
N SER A 83 13.74 -9.00 -1.71
CA SER A 83 12.94 -8.58 -2.88
C SER A 83 11.80 -9.55 -3.12
N LEU A 84 10.69 -9.08 -3.69
CA LEU A 84 9.77 -9.98 -4.41
C LEU A 84 10.28 -10.18 -5.84
N ILE A 85 10.04 -11.35 -6.43
CA ILE A 85 10.31 -11.55 -7.86
C ILE A 85 9.41 -10.60 -8.67
N GLY A 86 10.00 -9.82 -9.57
CA GLY A 86 9.28 -8.86 -10.40
C GLY A 86 8.94 -7.54 -9.70
N ASP A 87 9.61 -7.24 -8.58
CA ASP A 87 9.62 -5.90 -7.99
C ASP A 87 10.61 -4.97 -8.74
N PRO A 88 10.45 -3.64 -8.67
CA PRO A 88 11.31 -2.69 -9.37
C PRO A 88 12.70 -2.53 -8.74
N GLY A 89 12.93 -3.15 -7.57
CA GLY A 89 14.18 -3.06 -6.83
C GLY A 89 14.23 -4.03 -5.65
N TYR A 90 15.25 -3.88 -4.81
CA TYR A 90 15.42 -4.66 -3.59
C TYR A 90 15.78 -3.78 -2.39
N TRP A 91 15.58 -4.32 -1.20
CA TRP A 91 15.87 -3.67 0.08
C TRP A 91 17.08 -4.30 0.73
N ILE A 92 18.01 -3.50 1.28
CA ILE A 92 19.10 -3.98 2.14
C ILE A 92 18.83 -3.55 3.59
N VAL A 93 19.01 -4.48 4.52
CA VAL A 93 18.99 -4.24 5.97
C VAL A 93 20.24 -4.81 6.64
N PRO A 94 20.76 -4.18 7.70
CA PRO A 94 21.90 -4.72 8.43
C PRO A 94 21.53 -6.03 9.13
N THR A 95 22.51 -6.93 9.26
CA THR A 95 22.38 -8.08 10.16
C THR A 95 22.58 -7.62 11.60
N GLY A 96 21.75 -8.14 12.50
CA GLY A 96 21.90 -8.03 13.93
C GLY A 96 22.89 -9.05 14.50
N VAL A 97 23.00 -9.04 15.82
CA VAL A 97 23.81 -10.01 16.58
C VAL A 97 23.06 -11.34 16.75
N PRO A 98 23.75 -12.45 17.05
CA PRO A 98 23.10 -13.68 17.50
C PRO A 98 22.15 -13.43 18.67
N ASP A 99 21.03 -14.15 18.69
CA ASP A 99 20.02 -14.06 19.75
C ASP A 99 19.84 -15.40 20.48
N VAL A 100 18.93 -15.44 21.47
CA VAL A 100 18.68 -16.65 22.26
C VAL A 100 18.11 -17.82 21.45
N ALA A 101 17.48 -17.56 20.30
CA ALA A 101 16.94 -18.59 19.41
C ALA A 101 18.00 -19.08 18.40
N ALA A 102 19.01 -18.27 18.11
CA ALA A 102 20.12 -18.59 17.22
C ALA A 102 21.46 -18.09 17.81
N PRO A 103 21.98 -18.74 18.87
CA PRO A 103 23.15 -18.24 19.60
C PRO A 103 24.46 -18.26 18.79
N ASP A 104 24.53 -19.10 17.76
CA ASP A 104 25.73 -19.32 16.95
C ASP A 104 25.72 -18.52 15.63
N PHE A 105 24.61 -17.84 15.29
CA PHE A 105 24.42 -17.21 13.99
C PHE A 105 23.87 -15.79 14.12
N PRO A 106 24.43 -14.80 13.38
CA PRO A 106 23.79 -13.50 13.25
C PRO A 106 22.34 -13.63 12.76
N THR A 107 21.49 -12.73 13.24
CA THR A 107 20.06 -12.73 12.89
C THR A 107 19.69 -11.46 12.13
N PHE A 108 18.52 -11.45 11.51
CA PHE A 108 17.87 -10.21 11.09
C PHE A 108 16.40 -10.27 11.49
N ALA A 109 15.81 -9.12 11.81
CA ALA A 109 14.39 -8.99 12.10
C ALA A 109 13.92 -7.62 11.63
N VAL A 110 12.95 -7.62 10.71
CA VAL A 110 12.44 -6.40 10.06
C VAL A 110 10.93 -6.42 9.99
N ARG A 111 10.34 -5.22 9.89
CA ARG A 111 8.92 -5.04 9.58
C ARG A 111 8.77 -4.85 8.07
N VAL A 112 7.94 -5.68 7.45
CA VAL A 112 7.65 -5.63 6.02
C VAL A 112 6.19 -5.27 5.77
N GLY A 113 5.96 -4.53 4.69
CA GLY A 113 4.64 -4.22 4.15
C GLY A 113 4.51 -4.75 2.73
N PHE A 114 3.26 -4.98 2.31
CA PHE A 114 2.90 -5.43 0.97
C PHE A 114 1.99 -4.39 0.33
N ALA A 115 2.37 -3.89 -0.85
CA ALA A 115 1.54 -2.95 -1.59
C ALA A 115 0.16 -3.56 -1.84
N SER A 116 -0.88 -2.74 -1.78
CA SER A 116 -2.25 -3.12 -2.16
C SER A 116 -2.38 -3.43 -3.66
N SER A 117 -1.43 -2.99 -4.49
CA SER A 117 -1.32 -3.44 -5.89
C SER A 117 -0.70 -4.83 -6.06
N LEU A 118 -0.24 -5.47 -4.98
CA LEU A 118 0.35 -6.80 -5.06
C LEU A 118 -0.69 -7.81 -5.57
N PRO A 119 -0.46 -8.47 -6.72
CA PRO A 119 -1.45 -9.39 -7.28
C PRO A 119 -1.70 -10.57 -6.34
N ALA A 120 -2.97 -10.94 -6.22
CA ALA A 120 -3.37 -12.16 -5.52
C ALA A 120 -2.71 -13.40 -6.16
N GLY A 121 -2.51 -14.43 -5.35
CA GLY A 121 -1.84 -15.66 -5.74
C GLY A 121 -0.40 -15.74 -5.26
N ARG A 122 0.36 -16.65 -5.87
CA ARG A 122 1.68 -17.04 -5.38
C ARG A 122 2.75 -16.02 -5.76
N GLN A 123 3.41 -15.45 -4.77
CA GLN A 123 4.58 -14.59 -4.93
C GLN A 123 5.81 -15.28 -4.33
N THR A 124 6.99 -14.90 -4.80
CA THR A 124 8.27 -15.43 -4.28
C THR A 124 9.07 -14.31 -3.65
N LEU A 125 9.26 -14.40 -2.34
CA LEU A 125 10.24 -13.62 -1.60
C LEU A 125 11.62 -14.23 -1.83
N VAL A 126 12.57 -13.42 -2.29
CA VAL A 126 13.97 -13.77 -2.43
C VAL A 126 14.76 -13.01 -1.38
N THR A 127 15.61 -13.74 -0.66
CA THR A 127 16.55 -13.18 0.31
C THR A 127 17.97 -13.64 0.00
N ARG A 128 18.95 -12.75 0.21
CA ARG A 128 20.38 -13.05 0.06
C ARG A 128 21.14 -12.40 1.20
N ALA A 129 22.11 -13.11 1.75
CA ALA A 129 23.04 -12.54 2.71
C ALA A 129 24.17 -11.85 1.94
N VAL A 130 24.73 -10.79 2.49
CA VAL A 130 25.77 -9.96 1.85
C VAL A 130 26.88 -9.74 2.86
N ASP A 131 28.13 -9.94 2.45
CA ASP A 131 29.30 -9.70 3.29
C ASP A 131 29.76 -8.23 3.28
N GLY A 132 30.77 -7.91 4.10
CA GLY A 132 31.33 -6.57 4.20
C GLY A 132 32.06 -6.07 2.94
N ALA A 133 32.30 -6.93 1.95
CA ALA A 133 32.84 -6.57 0.65
C ALA A 133 31.74 -6.35 -0.41
N GLY A 134 30.47 -6.61 -0.07
CA GLY A 134 29.33 -6.48 -0.97
C GLY A 134 29.05 -7.72 -1.81
N ASN A 135 29.70 -8.86 -1.54
CA ASN A 135 29.44 -10.08 -2.29
C ASN A 135 28.11 -10.69 -1.84
N PHE A 136 27.22 -10.96 -2.79
CA PHE A 136 25.93 -11.57 -2.54
C PHE A 136 26.07 -13.10 -2.45
N GLY A 137 25.43 -13.70 -1.46
CA GLY A 137 25.37 -15.15 -1.35
C GLY A 137 24.26 -15.80 -2.17
N PRO A 138 24.07 -17.13 -2.02
CA PRO A 138 23.01 -17.87 -2.68
C PRO A 138 21.62 -17.35 -2.31
N ALA A 139 20.67 -17.47 -3.24
CA ALA A 139 19.28 -17.09 -3.01
C ALA A 139 18.62 -18.07 -2.05
N PHE A 140 17.97 -17.54 -1.02
CA PHE A 140 17.02 -18.26 -0.20
C PHE A 140 15.61 -17.76 -0.53
N THR A 141 14.75 -18.67 -0.99
CA THR A 141 13.41 -18.32 -1.46
C THR A 141 12.33 -18.78 -0.49
N ARG A 142 11.31 -17.94 -0.32
CA ARG A 142 10.07 -18.28 0.37
C ARG A 142 8.89 -17.96 -0.51
N THR A 143 8.00 -18.93 -0.64
CA THR A 143 6.69 -18.70 -1.24
C THR A 143 5.82 -17.96 -0.23
N ILE A 144 5.17 -16.90 -0.68
CA ILE A 144 4.06 -16.26 0.04
C ILE A 144 2.82 -16.33 -0.83
N ASP A 145 1.70 -16.74 -0.24
CA ASP A 145 0.41 -16.75 -0.90
C ASP A 145 -0.31 -15.45 -0.54
N VAL A 146 -0.48 -14.59 -1.55
CA VAL A 146 -1.23 -13.34 -1.40
C VAL A 146 -2.70 -13.69 -1.51
N ALA A 147 -3.38 -13.70 -0.36
CA ALA A 147 -4.81 -13.87 -0.32
C ALA A 147 -5.46 -12.71 -1.09
N PRO A 148 -6.44 -12.99 -1.97
CA PRO A 148 -7.23 -11.93 -2.55
C PRO A 148 -7.86 -11.10 -1.43
N GLN A 149 -7.81 -9.77 -1.56
CA GLN A 149 -8.73 -8.92 -0.83
C GLN A 149 -10.10 -9.19 -1.44
N GLY A 150 -10.86 -10.08 -0.80
CA GLY A 150 -12.18 -10.45 -1.28
C GLY A 150 -13.09 -9.23 -1.19
N LEU A 151 -13.93 -9.04 -2.21
CA LEU A 151 -15.05 -8.11 -2.10
C LEU A 151 -15.92 -8.54 -0.91
N PRO A 152 -16.43 -7.61 -0.11
CA PRO A 152 -17.46 -7.93 0.88
C PRO A 152 -18.65 -8.61 0.20
N ALA A 153 -19.36 -9.46 0.95
CA ALA A 153 -20.54 -10.13 0.44
C ALA A 153 -21.70 -9.12 0.31
N GLY A 154 -22.34 -9.08 -0.86
CA GLY A 154 -23.49 -8.22 -1.12
C GLY A 154 -24.07 -8.46 -2.51
N VAL A 155 -25.30 -7.99 -2.73
CA VAL A 155 -25.95 -7.97 -4.04
C VAL A 155 -25.32 -6.91 -4.93
N LEU A 156 -25.09 -5.71 -4.42
CA LEU A 156 -24.30 -4.66 -5.11
C LEU A 156 -23.10 -4.28 -4.25
N VAL A 157 -21.92 -4.28 -4.87
CA VAL A 157 -20.66 -3.86 -4.22
C VAL A 157 -19.97 -2.86 -5.13
N VAL A 158 -19.71 -1.66 -4.61
CA VAL A 158 -18.81 -0.68 -5.21
C VAL A 158 -17.53 -0.68 -4.39
N ASN A 159 -16.43 -1.10 -4.99
CA ASN A 159 -15.13 -1.22 -4.33
C ASN A 159 -14.18 -0.14 -4.86
N LEU A 160 -13.60 0.64 -3.95
CA LEU A 160 -12.43 1.48 -4.16
C LEU A 160 -11.20 0.80 -3.53
N ARG A 161 -10.07 0.84 -4.24
CA ARG A 161 -8.76 0.46 -3.68
C ARG A 161 -7.64 1.35 -4.22
N TRP A 162 -6.60 1.59 -3.43
CA TRP A 162 -5.46 2.43 -3.81
C TRP A 162 -4.14 1.93 -3.28
N GLN A 163 -3.02 2.43 -3.82
CA GLN A 163 -1.69 1.79 -3.67
C GLN A 163 -0.90 2.11 -2.41
N ASN A 164 -1.03 3.30 -1.86
CA ASN A 164 -0.18 3.80 -0.79
C ASN A 164 -0.98 4.32 0.41
N GLU A 165 -0.30 4.96 1.35
CA GLU A 165 -0.84 5.41 2.63
C GLU A 165 -1.71 6.68 2.56
N ALA A 166 -2.12 7.09 1.35
CA ALA A 166 -3.12 8.14 1.17
C ALA A 166 -4.45 7.77 1.85
N ASP A 167 -5.18 8.82 2.21
CA ASP A 167 -6.55 8.83 2.71
C ASP A 167 -7.45 9.21 1.52
N LEU A 168 -8.05 8.20 0.88
CA LEU A 168 -8.97 8.36 -0.25
C LEU A 168 -10.35 7.89 0.16
N ASP A 169 -11.37 8.69 -0.11
CA ASP A 169 -12.75 8.34 0.24
C ASP A 169 -13.56 7.92 -0.97
N LEU A 170 -14.44 6.93 -0.77
CA LEU A 170 -15.44 6.49 -1.70
C LEU A 170 -16.75 7.25 -1.49
N HIS A 171 -17.22 7.90 -2.56
CA HIS A 171 -18.52 8.55 -2.60
C HIS A 171 -19.43 7.81 -3.60
N VAL A 172 -20.59 7.34 -3.14
CA VAL A 172 -21.58 6.67 -4.00
C VAL A 172 -22.93 7.34 -3.85
N VAL A 173 -23.44 7.92 -4.94
CA VAL A 173 -24.79 8.45 -5.02
C VAL A 173 -25.72 7.38 -5.58
N ASP A 174 -26.75 7.02 -4.82
CA ASP A 174 -27.78 6.07 -5.24
C ASP A 174 -28.86 6.73 -6.14
N PRO A 175 -29.75 5.94 -6.76
CA PRO A 175 -30.84 6.45 -7.60
C PRO A 175 -31.85 7.35 -6.86
N ASN A 176 -31.90 7.31 -5.53
CA ASN A 176 -32.74 8.19 -4.71
C ASN A 176 -32.05 9.53 -4.44
N GLY A 177 -30.79 9.69 -4.84
CA GLY A 177 -29.99 10.89 -4.64
C GLY A 177 -29.29 10.94 -3.29
N VAL A 178 -29.33 9.84 -2.51
CA VAL A 178 -28.59 9.73 -1.24
C VAL A 178 -27.13 9.46 -1.57
N GLU A 179 -26.24 10.26 -1.00
CA GLU A 179 -24.80 10.07 -1.14
C GLU A 179 -24.27 9.35 0.09
N ILE A 180 -23.56 8.27 -0.16
CA ILE A 180 -22.94 7.41 0.84
C ILE A 180 -21.44 7.72 0.82
N ASP A 181 -20.94 8.22 1.94
CA ASP A 181 -19.54 8.61 2.16
C ASP A 181 -19.20 8.51 3.67
N LYS A 182 -18.00 8.92 4.08
CA LYS A 182 -17.58 8.89 5.49
C LYS A 182 -18.46 9.71 6.45
N HIS A 183 -19.18 10.72 5.96
CA HIS A 183 -20.08 11.56 6.75
C HIS A 183 -21.51 11.01 6.78
N ASN A 184 -21.90 10.26 5.74
CA ASN A 184 -23.17 9.56 5.66
C ASN A 184 -22.94 8.09 5.25
N VAL A 185 -22.55 7.26 6.23
CA VAL A 185 -22.12 5.87 5.99
C VAL A 185 -23.24 4.92 5.55
N ASN A 186 -24.46 5.41 5.41
CA ASN A 186 -25.63 4.59 5.10
C ASN A 186 -26.62 5.34 4.21
N SER A 187 -27.19 4.65 3.22
CA SER A 187 -28.25 5.19 2.36
C SER A 187 -29.63 5.20 3.02
N TYR A 188 -29.78 4.57 4.19
CA TYR A 188 -31.02 4.58 4.96
C TYR A 188 -31.26 5.94 5.60
N GLU A 189 -32.37 6.58 5.23
CA GLU A 189 -32.85 7.80 5.87
C GLU A 189 -33.88 7.46 6.95
N PRO A 190 -33.65 7.83 8.23
CA PRO A 190 -34.62 7.60 9.28
C PRO A 190 -35.96 8.28 8.99
N PRO A 191 -37.09 7.66 9.36
CA PRO A 191 -38.38 8.27 9.16
C PRO A 191 -38.54 9.55 10.02
N PRO A 192 -39.42 10.49 9.61
CA PRO A 192 -39.63 11.74 10.33
C PRO A 192 -40.00 11.54 11.81
N PRO A 193 -39.65 12.49 12.70
CA PRO A 193 -40.06 12.43 14.10
C PRO A 193 -41.57 12.23 14.26
N GLY A 194 -41.96 11.25 15.07
CA GLY A 194 -43.36 10.88 15.30
C GLY A 194 -43.87 9.74 14.41
N SER A 195 -43.05 9.23 13.49
CA SER A 195 -43.33 7.98 12.77
C SER A 195 -43.32 6.77 13.73
N PRO A 196 -44.10 5.71 13.45
CA PRO A 196 -44.01 4.46 14.20
C PRO A 196 -42.58 3.90 14.19
N PRO A 197 -42.14 3.21 15.26
CA PRO A 197 -40.84 2.57 15.28
C PRO A 197 -40.75 1.52 14.15
N GLU A 198 -39.65 1.56 13.41
CA GLU A 198 -39.38 0.61 12.35
C GLU A 198 -38.95 -0.75 12.91
N PRO A 199 -39.11 -1.84 12.13
CA PRO A 199 -38.56 -3.14 12.50
C PRO A 199 -37.05 -3.07 12.79
N PRO A 200 -36.53 -3.86 13.74
CA PRO A 200 -35.09 -3.92 13.96
C PRO A 200 -34.34 -4.36 12.69
N GLY A 201 -33.27 -3.64 12.35
CA GLY A 201 -32.40 -3.96 11.22
C GLY A 201 -32.79 -3.29 9.89
N THR A 202 -33.83 -2.44 9.86
CA THR A 202 -34.19 -1.66 8.67
C THR A 202 -33.05 -0.74 8.21
N GLU A 203 -32.20 -0.30 9.13
CA GLU A 203 -30.98 0.45 8.82
C GLU A 203 -29.97 -0.35 7.97
N HIS A 204 -30.05 -1.69 7.91
CA HIS A 204 -29.13 -2.51 7.11
C HIS A 204 -29.64 -2.81 5.68
N VAL A 205 -30.81 -2.31 5.31
CA VAL A 205 -31.43 -2.55 3.99
C VAL A 205 -30.83 -1.63 2.92
N GLY A 206 -30.24 -0.50 3.34
CA GLY A 206 -29.57 0.46 2.47
C GLY A 206 -28.16 0.04 2.03
N GLY A 207 -27.54 0.90 1.23
CA GLY A 207 -26.12 0.83 0.91
C GLY A 207 -25.32 1.31 2.10
N VAL A 208 -24.32 0.54 2.51
CA VAL A 208 -23.50 0.83 3.70
C VAL A 208 -22.04 0.94 3.30
N LEU A 209 -21.39 2.02 3.70
CA LEU A 209 -19.92 2.15 3.66
C LEU A 209 -19.32 1.27 4.76
N ASP A 210 -18.43 0.36 4.39
CA ASP A 210 -17.89 -0.64 5.31
C ASP A 210 -16.80 -0.09 6.25
N PHE A 211 -15.97 0.82 5.75
CA PHE A 211 -14.85 1.39 6.48
C PHE A 211 -14.36 2.70 5.84
N ASP A 212 -13.89 3.64 6.67
CA ASP A 212 -13.19 4.87 6.26
C ASP A 212 -11.68 4.59 6.37
N SER A 213 -11.07 4.20 5.25
CA SER A 213 -9.72 3.62 5.26
C SER A 213 -8.62 4.68 5.19
N ASN A 214 -7.64 4.57 6.07
CA ASN A 214 -6.58 5.56 6.30
C ASN A 214 -7.08 6.93 6.77
N ALA A 215 -8.29 7.02 7.32
CA ALA A 215 -8.88 8.23 7.86
C ALA A 215 -7.88 9.07 8.66
N GLN A 216 -7.77 10.36 8.33
CA GLN A 216 -6.84 11.29 8.99
C GLN A 216 -5.37 10.85 8.92
N CYS A 217 -5.01 10.11 7.87
CA CYS A 217 -3.70 9.50 7.68
C CYS A 217 -3.30 8.46 8.75
N VAL A 218 -4.26 7.84 9.43
CA VAL A 218 -4.01 6.77 10.39
C VAL A 218 -4.05 5.41 9.68
N GLN A 219 -2.90 4.74 9.57
CA GLN A 219 -2.74 3.59 8.70
C GLN A 219 -3.41 2.31 9.24
N ASP A 220 -4.28 1.71 8.44
CA ASP A 220 -5.03 0.49 8.78
C ASP A 220 -4.55 -0.78 8.02
N GLY A 221 -3.84 -0.60 6.90
CA GLY A 221 -3.38 -1.68 6.02
C GLY A 221 -4.44 -2.30 5.10
N LEU A 222 -5.61 -1.67 4.93
CA LEU A 222 -6.68 -2.04 4.01
C LEU A 222 -6.54 -1.32 2.68
N ARG A 223 -6.36 0.01 2.72
CA ARG A 223 -6.26 0.90 1.53
C ARG A 223 -7.40 0.64 0.53
N ALA A 224 -8.59 0.47 1.07
CA ALA A 224 -9.78 0.13 0.32
C ALA A 224 -11.04 0.49 1.11
N GLU A 225 -12.06 0.90 0.38
CA GLU A 225 -13.40 1.16 0.89
C GLU A 225 -14.43 0.48 0.00
N ASN A 226 -15.56 0.09 0.59
CA ASN A 226 -16.65 -0.52 -0.12
C ASN A 226 -17.99 0.08 0.31
N VAL A 227 -18.83 0.40 -0.67
CA VAL A 227 -20.26 0.57 -0.42
C VAL A 227 -20.99 -0.70 -0.84
N VAL A 228 -21.75 -1.27 0.09
CA VAL A 228 -22.36 -2.59 -0.04
C VAL A 228 -23.86 -2.53 0.20
N TRP A 229 -24.64 -3.06 -0.74
CA TRP A 229 -26.03 -3.42 -0.51
C TRP A 229 -26.11 -4.93 -0.27
N ALA A 230 -26.51 -5.32 0.94
CA ALA A 230 -26.71 -6.73 1.30
C ALA A 230 -27.96 -7.32 0.63
N GLU A 231 -28.96 -6.48 0.37
CA GLU A 231 -30.22 -6.82 -0.29
C GLU A 231 -30.31 -6.17 -1.68
N ALA A 232 -31.46 -6.33 -2.35
CA ALA A 232 -31.68 -5.76 -3.67
C ALA A 232 -31.51 -4.22 -3.63
N PRO A 233 -30.53 -3.65 -4.38
CA PRO A 233 -30.31 -2.22 -4.40
C PRO A 233 -31.44 -1.49 -5.17
N PRO A 234 -31.66 -0.18 -4.92
CA PRO A 234 -32.56 0.63 -5.73
C PRO A 234 -32.22 0.54 -7.23
N ARG A 235 -33.24 0.46 -8.08
CA ARG A 235 -33.06 0.46 -9.54
C ARG A 235 -32.81 1.88 -10.02
N GLY A 236 -31.97 2.01 -11.05
CA GLY A 236 -31.66 3.29 -11.68
C GLY A 236 -30.17 3.60 -11.67
N HIS A 237 -29.88 4.89 -11.78
CA HIS A 237 -28.55 5.41 -12.04
C HIS A 237 -27.75 5.65 -10.76
N TYR A 238 -26.51 5.18 -10.75
CA TYR A 238 -25.54 5.38 -9.68
C TYR A 238 -24.37 6.20 -10.18
N VAL A 239 -23.86 7.07 -9.30
CA VAL A 239 -22.68 7.90 -9.56
C VAL A 239 -21.62 7.62 -8.50
N VAL A 240 -20.41 7.27 -8.93
CA VAL A 240 -19.29 6.97 -8.04
C VAL A 240 -18.17 7.98 -8.23
N ARG A 241 -17.70 8.56 -7.13
CA ARG A 241 -16.55 9.48 -7.10
C ARG A 241 -15.48 8.95 -6.15
N VAL A 242 -14.25 9.40 -6.40
CA VAL A 242 -13.09 9.15 -5.53
C VAL A 242 -12.60 10.49 -5.01
N ASP A 243 -12.64 10.68 -3.71
CA ASP A 243 -12.21 11.91 -3.07
C ASP A 243 -10.76 11.86 -2.57
N THR A 244 -10.12 13.01 -2.75
CA THR A 244 -8.77 13.45 -2.41
C THR A 244 -8.43 13.76 -0.96
N SER A 245 -9.06 13.19 0.09
CA SER A 245 -8.96 13.75 1.47
C SER A 245 -7.53 14.12 1.89
N SER A 246 -6.58 13.20 1.73
CA SER A 246 -5.17 13.53 1.90
C SER A 246 -4.25 12.55 1.19
N LEU A 247 -3.16 13.04 0.58
CA LEU A 247 -2.10 12.18 0.09
C LEU A 247 -1.18 11.64 1.20
N CYS A 248 -1.32 12.11 2.44
CA CYS A 248 -0.57 11.63 3.61
C CYS A 248 0.95 11.57 3.41
N GLY A 249 1.48 12.58 2.70
CA GLY A 249 2.90 12.70 2.37
C GLY A 249 3.35 11.92 1.13
N ALA A 250 2.43 11.29 0.38
CA ALA A 250 2.66 10.82 -0.98
C ALA A 250 2.61 11.97 -2.00
N VAL A 251 3.28 11.78 -3.13
CA VAL A 251 3.21 12.72 -4.28
C VAL A 251 1.95 12.45 -5.11
N THR A 252 1.60 11.18 -5.27
CA THR A 252 0.42 10.71 -5.99
C THR A 252 -0.05 9.39 -5.39
N SER A 253 -1.32 9.02 -5.57
CA SER A 253 -1.84 7.69 -5.25
C SER A 253 -2.66 7.14 -6.42
N SER A 254 -2.26 5.99 -6.99
CA SER A 254 -3.09 5.36 -8.02
C SER A 254 -4.20 4.56 -7.37
N TRP A 255 -5.41 4.69 -7.91
CA TRP A 255 -6.61 4.06 -7.39
C TRP A 255 -7.36 3.30 -8.49
N ARG A 256 -8.24 2.39 -8.08
CA ARG A 256 -9.15 1.64 -8.95
C ARG A 256 -10.52 1.54 -8.29
N VAL A 257 -11.57 1.80 -9.08
CA VAL A 257 -12.97 1.59 -8.70
C VAL A 257 -13.55 0.47 -9.55
N GLU A 258 -14.29 -0.44 -8.92
CA GLU A 258 -15.02 -1.52 -9.60
C GLU A 258 -16.41 -1.68 -8.97
N ALA A 259 -17.45 -1.80 -9.81
CA ALA A 259 -18.81 -2.07 -9.36
C ALA A 259 -19.25 -3.47 -9.79
N PHE A 260 -19.94 -4.19 -8.90
CA PHE A 260 -20.40 -5.56 -9.11
C PHE A 260 -21.86 -5.72 -8.68
N LEU A 261 -22.69 -6.31 -9.53
CA LEU A 261 -24.06 -6.72 -9.22
C LEU A 261 -24.15 -8.25 -9.28
N GLU A 262 -24.47 -8.89 -8.17
CA GLU A 262 -24.51 -10.34 -7.99
C GLU A 262 -23.21 -11.02 -8.47
N GLY A 263 -22.08 -10.36 -8.18
CA GLY A 263 -20.74 -10.80 -8.61
C GLY A 263 -20.40 -10.51 -10.08
N ARG A 264 -21.35 -10.04 -10.90
CA ARG A 264 -21.08 -9.60 -12.28
C ARG A 264 -20.57 -8.16 -12.28
N SER A 265 -19.41 -7.94 -12.89
CA SER A 265 -18.88 -6.57 -13.05
C SER A 265 -19.84 -5.71 -13.89
N LEU A 266 -20.19 -4.54 -13.36
CA LEU A 266 -20.91 -3.47 -14.05
C LEU A 266 -19.96 -2.48 -14.72
N GLY A 267 -18.74 -2.36 -14.21
CA GLY A 267 -17.72 -1.47 -14.74
C GLY A 267 -16.48 -1.42 -13.84
N ALA A 268 -15.38 -0.93 -14.40
CA ALA A 268 -14.12 -0.72 -13.69
C ALA A 268 -13.37 0.46 -14.31
N ILE A 269 -12.76 1.29 -13.47
CA ILE A 269 -11.88 2.38 -13.90
C ILE A 269 -10.66 2.48 -12.99
N GLN A 270 -9.57 3.04 -13.52
CA GLN A 270 -8.37 3.38 -12.76
C GLN A 270 -8.07 4.87 -12.93
N GLY A 271 -7.47 5.47 -11.90
CA GLY A 271 -7.03 6.84 -11.94
C GLY A 271 -5.83 7.10 -11.04
N LEU A 272 -5.45 8.37 -10.97
CA LEU A 272 -4.32 8.85 -10.21
C LEU A 272 -4.76 10.08 -9.43
N ALA A 273 -4.70 9.99 -8.10
CA ALA A 273 -4.85 11.13 -7.23
C ALA A 273 -3.53 11.90 -7.14
N THR A 274 -3.64 13.21 -7.15
CA THR A 274 -2.54 14.19 -7.16
C THR A 274 -2.80 15.29 -6.14
N ASP A 275 -1.80 16.15 -5.89
CA ASP A 275 -1.95 17.30 -5.00
C ASP A 275 -3.00 18.33 -5.48
N ALA A 276 -3.47 18.24 -6.72
CA ALA A 276 -4.59 19.08 -7.17
C ALA A 276 -5.92 18.61 -6.55
N ASP A 277 -6.06 17.30 -6.35
CA ASP A 277 -7.30 16.67 -5.90
C ASP A 277 -7.55 16.87 -4.39
N THR A 278 -6.52 17.23 -3.61
CA THR A 278 -6.58 17.53 -2.17
C THR A 278 -7.07 18.94 -1.83
N ARG A 279 -7.34 19.77 -2.85
CA ARG A 279 -7.59 21.21 -2.66
C ARG A 279 -9.07 21.59 -2.68
N PHE A 280 -9.93 20.64 -3.05
CA PHE A 280 -11.37 20.86 -3.15
C PHE A 280 -12.05 20.57 -1.80
N SER A 281 -13.35 20.89 -1.69
CA SER A 281 -14.13 20.45 -0.53
C SER A 281 -14.23 18.92 -0.55
N HIS A 282 -14.20 18.33 0.64
CA HIS A 282 -14.29 16.90 0.92
C HIS A 282 -15.66 16.54 1.53
N ASP A 283 -16.68 17.32 1.18
CA ASP A 283 -18.06 17.16 1.63
C ASP A 283 -18.90 16.46 0.54
N ARG A 284 -20.23 16.47 0.68
CA ARG A 284 -21.17 15.94 -0.31
C ARG A 284 -20.86 16.43 -1.73
N GLY A 285 -20.72 15.50 -2.67
CA GLY A 285 -20.41 15.74 -4.07
C GLY A 285 -18.92 15.89 -4.38
N ALA A 286 -18.04 15.67 -3.40
CA ALA A 286 -16.59 15.74 -3.55
C ALA A 286 -16.02 14.63 -4.44
N GLY A 287 -14.75 14.81 -4.78
CA GLY A 287 -13.99 13.85 -5.56
C GLY A 287 -14.19 13.91 -7.07
N VAL A 288 -13.34 13.18 -7.75
CA VAL A 288 -13.37 13.03 -9.21
C VAL A 288 -14.39 11.97 -9.60
N LEU A 289 -15.17 12.23 -10.66
CA LEU A 289 -16.06 11.23 -11.24
C LEU A 289 -15.25 10.02 -11.71
N ALA A 290 -15.54 8.85 -11.13
CA ALA A 290 -14.86 7.61 -11.44
C ALA A 290 -15.72 6.71 -12.34
N LEU A 291 -16.95 6.42 -11.94
CA LEU A 291 -17.82 5.48 -12.65
C LEU A 291 -19.28 5.93 -12.55
N GLU A 292 -20.04 5.70 -13.61
CA GLU A 292 -21.50 5.77 -13.61
C GLU A 292 -22.04 4.44 -14.14
N PHE A 293 -23.11 3.94 -13.55
CA PHE A 293 -23.74 2.69 -13.99
C PHE A 293 -25.22 2.63 -13.64
N ASP A 294 -25.96 1.79 -14.35
CA ASP A 294 -27.38 1.56 -14.09
C ASP A 294 -27.63 0.15 -13.52
N VAL A 295 -28.50 0.08 -12.52
CA VAL A 295 -29.07 -1.17 -12.01
C VAL A 295 -30.47 -1.38 -12.62
N PRO A 296 -30.74 -2.52 -13.28
CA PRO A 296 -31.98 -2.78 -14.03
C PRO A 296 -33.22 -3.05 -13.17
#